data_AF-A0A951ITG0-F1
#
_entry.id   AF-A0A951ITG0-F1
#
_cell.length_a   1.000
_cell.length_b   1.000
_cell.length_c   1.000
_cell.angle_alpha   90.00
_cell.angle_beta   90.00
_cell.angle_gamma   90.00
#
_symmetry.space_group_name_H-M   'P 1'
#
loop_
_entity.id
_entity.type
_entity.pdbx_description
1 polymer ?
#
loop_
_entity_poly.entity_id
_entity_poly.type
_entity_poly.pdbx_seq_one_letter_code
_entity_poly.pdbx_strand_id
1 'polypeptide(L)'
;MNLKTLRYFIAVADSGSLTAAAAAIPIAQPALTRQMRDLEEEMGVQLLQRLPRGVRLTPAGVTLYESAQRILSETARLERR
;
A
#
# COMPACT_ATOMS: atom_id res chain seq x y z
N MET A 1 -0.30 -6.65 10.23
CA MET A 1 -0.86 -6.30 8.92
C MET A 1 -2.38 -6.48 8.94
N ASN A 2 -3.14 -5.62 8.28
CA ASN A 2 -4.60 -5.76 8.13
C ASN A 2 -5.08 -5.29 6.73
N LEU A 3 -6.35 -5.52 6.39
CA LEU A 3 -6.90 -5.15 5.07
C LEU A 3 -6.85 -3.65 4.76
N LYS A 4 -6.91 -2.80 5.79
CA LYS A 4 -6.80 -1.34 5.62
C LYS A 4 -5.38 -0.94 5.19
N THR A 5 -4.36 -1.54 5.82
CA THR A 5 -2.96 -1.36 5.40
C THR A 5 -2.73 -1.82 3.96
N LEU A 6 -3.32 -2.95 3.54
CA LEU A 6 -3.23 -3.42 2.15
C LEU A 6 -3.87 -2.43 1.15
N ARG A 7 -5.05 -1.89 1.47
CA ARG A 7 -5.71 -0.85 0.65
C ARG A 7 -4.84 0.40 0.54
N TYR A 8 -4.20 0.81 1.63
CA TYR A 8 -3.30 1.96 1.64
C TYR A 8 -2.05 1.73 0.82
N PHE A 9 -1.45 0.54 0.92
CA PHE A 9 -0.31 0.16 0.12
C PHE A 9 -0.63 0.18 -1.38
N ILE A 10 -1.76 -0.40 -1.79
CA ILE A 10 -2.24 -0.36 -3.18
C ILE A 10 -2.44 1.10 -3.64
N ALA A 11 -3.09 1.95 -2.84
CA ALA A 11 -3.29 3.35 -3.20
C ALA A 11 -1.95 4.09 -3.43
N VAL A 12 -0.93 3.79 -2.63
CA VAL A 12 0.43 4.34 -2.79
C VAL A 12 1.10 3.80 -4.07
N ALA A 13 0.95 2.51 -4.35
CA ALA A 13 1.48 1.88 -5.55
C ALA A 13 0.83 2.45 -6.83
N ASP A 14 -0.49 2.55 -6.86
CA ASP A 14 -1.28 3.02 -8.02
C ASP A 14 -1.01 4.50 -8.33
N SER A 15 -0.86 5.32 -7.29
CA SER A 15 -0.61 6.75 -7.45
C SER A 15 0.85 7.11 -7.72
N GLY A 16 1.78 6.19 -7.43
CA GLY A 16 3.23 6.46 -7.51
C GLY A 16 3.70 7.57 -6.56
N SER A 17 2.89 8.01 -5.60
CA SER A 17 3.23 9.11 -4.69
C SER A 17 2.44 9.01 -3.39
N LEU A 18 3.13 9.12 -2.25
CA LEU A 18 2.47 9.21 -0.94
C LEU A 18 1.49 10.38 -0.84
N THR A 19 1.86 11.52 -1.42
CA THR A 19 1.02 12.73 -1.38
C THR A 19 -0.24 12.54 -2.22
N ALA A 20 -0.11 11.98 -3.42
CA ALA A 20 -1.25 11.72 -4.28
C ALA A 20 -2.17 10.63 -3.69
N ALA A 21 -1.60 9.55 -3.13
CA ALA A 21 -2.36 8.52 -2.43
C ALA A 21 -3.16 9.09 -1.25
N ALA A 22 -2.51 9.90 -0.40
CA ALA A 22 -3.16 10.52 0.76
C ALA A 22 -4.24 11.53 0.36
N ALA A 23 -4.16 12.14 -0.82
CA ALA A 23 -5.22 12.99 -1.35
C ALA A 23 -6.43 12.18 -1.85
N ALA A 24 -6.21 10.91 -2.26
CA ALA A 24 -7.25 10.04 -2.82
C ALA A 24 -7.98 9.19 -1.78
N ILE A 25 -7.45 9.06 -0.56
CA ILE A 25 -8.02 8.20 0.51
C ILE A 25 -8.11 8.98 1.84
N PRO A 26 -9.00 8.62 2.78
CA PRO A 26 -9.23 9.40 4.00
C PRO A 26 -8.14 9.19 5.05
N ILE A 27 -6.92 9.68 4.78
CA ILE A 27 -5.78 9.66 5.70
C ILE A 27 -4.83 10.84 5.45
N ALA A 28 -4.26 11.39 6.52
CA ALA A 28 -3.19 12.37 6.39
C ALA A 28 -1.90 11.73 5.85
N GLN A 29 -1.18 12.45 4.99
CA GLN A 29 0.07 11.97 4.38
C GLN A 29 1.16 11.54 5.38
N PRO A 30 1.39 12.22 6.52
CA PRO A 30 2.32 11.73 7.55
C PRO A 30 1.91 10.37 8.13
N ALA A 31 0.62 10.16 8.37
CA ALA A 31 0.09 8.90 8.89
C ALA A 31 0.21 7.77 7.85
N LEU A 32 -0.04 8.06 6.57
CA LEU A 32 0.18 7.11 5.48
C LEU A 32 1.65 6.71 5.37
N THR A 33 2.56 7.68 5.48
CA THR A 33 4.01 7.43 5.45
C THR A 33 4.44 6.49 6.58
N ARG A 34 3.94 6.74 7.80
CA ARG A 34 4.19 5.86 8.95
C ARG A 34 3.64 4.47 8.71
N GLN A 35 2.40 4.33 8.23
CA GLN A 35 1.82 3.02 7.92
C GLN A 35 2.63 2.22 6.88
N MET A 36 3.19 2.88 5.86
CA MET A 36 4.05 2.19 4.89
C MET A 36 5.37 1.72 5.52
N ARG A 37 5.96 2.51 6.43
CA ARG A 37 7.16 2.09 7.17
C ARG A 37 6.86 0.94 8.12
N ASP A 38 5.79 1.04 8.90
CA ASP A 38 5.35 0.00 9.83
C ASP A 38 5.11 -1.33 9.08
N LEU A 39 4.54 -1.27 7.85
CA LEU A 39 4.35 -2.44 6.99
C LEU A 39 5.69 -3.02 6.49
N GLU A 40 6.63 -2.19 6.05
CA GLU A 40 7.97 -2.64 5.61
C GLU A 40 8.76 -3.27 6.76
N GLU A 41 8.66 -2.70 7.97
CA GLU A 41 9.26 -3.25 9.20
C GLU A 41 8.65 -4.60 9.58
N GLU A 42 7.32 -4.70 9.56
CA GLU A 42 6.62 -5.97 9.84
C GLU A 42 7.00 -7.07 8.84
N MET A 43 7.15 -6.70 7.56
CA MET A 43 7.53 -7.64 6.50
C MET A 43 9.04 -7.92 6.44
N GLY A 44 9.86 -7.15 7.16
CA GLY A 44 11.32 -7.25 7.15
C GLY A 44 11.97 -6.91 5.81
N VAL A 45 11.25 -6.27 4.88
CA VAL A 45 11.71 -5.96 3.52
C VAL A 45 11.19 -4.60 3.06
N GLN A 46 11.99 -3.89 2.25
CA GLN A 46 11.54 -2.67 1.59
C GLN A 46 10.57 -3.01 0.47
N LEU A 47 9.40 -2.37 0.47
CA LEU A 47 8.34 -2.55 -0.51
C LEU A 47 8.28 -1.36 -1.48
N LEU A 48 8.71 -0.19 -1.03
CA LEU A 48 8.70 1.07 -1.78
C LEU A 48 10.11 1.65 -1.89
N GLN A 49 10.56 1.86 -3.11
CA GLN A 49 11.73 2.69 -3.40
C GLN A 49 11.32 4.16 -3.44
N ARG A 50 11.94 4.99 -2.58
CA ARG A 50 11.77 6.45 -2.60
C ARG A 50 12.56 7.06 -3.76
N LEU A 51 11.93 7.97 -4.50
CA LEU A 51 12.54 8.67 -5.63
C LEU A 51 12.40 10.19 -5.41
N PRO A 52 13.20 11.03 -6.12
CA PRO A 52 13.04 12.49 -6.06
C PRO A 52 11.62 12.96 -6.42
N ARG A 53 10.88 12.18 -7.21
CA ARG A 53 9.50 12.46 -7.62
C ARG A 53 8.58 11.26 -7.36
N GLY A 54 8.36 10.94 -6.09
CA GLY A 54 7.38 9.93 -5.68
C GLY A 54 8.00 8.61 -5.25
N VAL A 55 7.35 7.50 -5.61
CA VAL A 55 7.73 6.15 -5.20
C VAL A 55 7.59 5.15 -6.34
N ARG A 56 8.34 4.06 -6.26
CA ARG A 56 8.19 2.88 -7.12
C ARG A 56 8.16 1.63 -6.26
N LEU A 57 7.45 0.60 -6.70
CA LEU A 57 7.54 -0.72 -6.06
C LEU A 57 8.94 -1.32 -6.20
N THR A 58 9.43 -1.95 -5.15
CA THR A 58 10.54 -2.91 -5.22
C THR A 58 10.03 -4.25 -5.78
N PRO A 59 10.90 -5.23 -6.11
CA PRO A 59 10.43 -6.57 -6.47
C PRO A 59 9.53 -7.20 -5.40
N ALA A 60 9.86 -7.04 -4.12
CA ALA A 60 9.01 -7.48 -3.01
C ALA A 60 7.67 -6.71 -2.97
N GLY A 61 7.71 -5.40 -3.25
CA GLY A 61 6.53 -4.57 -3.37
C GLY A 61 5.58 -5.01 -4.48
N VAL A 62 6.11 -5.43 -5.64
CA VAL A 62 5.31 -5.99 -6.75
C VAL A 62 4.60 -7.28 -6.30
N THR A 63 5.33 -8.20 -5.68
CA THR A 63 4.73 -9.46 -5.17
C THR A 63 3.63 -9.20 -4.15
N LEU A 64 3.86 -8.25 -3.22
CA LEU A 64 2.84 -7.88 -2.25
C LEU A 64 1.63 -7.22 -2.90
N TYR A 65 1.85 -6.35 -3.90
CA TYR A 65 0.78 -5.65 -4.60
C TYR A 65 -0.18 -6.63 -5.28
N GLU A 66 0.34 -7.60 -6.02
CA GLU A 66 -0.47 -8.64 -6.68
C GLU A 66 -1.23 -9.49 -5.66
N SER A 67 -0.58 -9.86 -4.55
CA SER A 67 -1.20 -10.65 -3.49
C SER A 67 -2.30 -9.86 -2.77
N ALA A 68 -2.06 -8.58 -2.49
CA ALA A 68 -2.99 -7.68 -1.84
C ALA A 68 -4.26 -7.47 -2.69
N GLN A 69 -4.11 -7.31 -4.01
CA GLN A 69 -5.25 -7.22 -4.93
C GLN A 69 -6.13 -8.47 -4.87
N ARG A 70 -5.52 -9.66 -4.87
CA ARG A 70 -6.26 -10.94 -4.77
C ARG A 70 -6.99 -11.05 -3.42
N ILE A 71 -6.32 -10.76 -2.31
CA ILE A 71 -6.91 -10.82 -0.97
C ILE A 71 -8.12 -9.89 -0.84
N LEU A 72 -8.00 -8.64 -1.34
CA LEU A 72 -9.09 -7.67 -1.28
C LEU A 72 -10.26 -8.05 -2.21
N SER A 73 -9.97 -8.60 -3.39
CA SER A 73 -10.99 -9.14 -4.29
C SER A 73 -11.78 -10.25 -3.62
N GLU A 74 -11.11 -11.23 -3.02
CA GLU A 74 -11.79 -12.35 -2.34
C GLU A 74 -12.58 -11.87 -1.13
N THR A 75 -12.04 -10.95 -0.33
CA THR A 75 -12.79 -10.36 0.78
C THR A 75 -14.07 -9.66 0.29
N ALA A 76 -13.96 -8.87 -0.78
CA ALA A 76 -15.10 -8.16 -1.38
C ALA A 76 -16.16 -9.11 -2.00
N ARG A 77 -15.79 -10.36 -2.32
CA ARG A 77 -16.74 -11.40 -2.73
C ARG A 77 -17.48 -11.99 -1.53
N LEU A 78 -16.79 -12.17 -0.41
CA LEU A 78 -17.39 -12.68 0.82
C LEU A 78 -18.38 -11.68 1.43
N GLU A 79 -18.07 -10.39 1.42
CA GLU A 79 -18.94 -9.32 1.95
C GLU A 79 -20.23 -9.12 1.13
N ARG A 80 -20.29 -9.64 -0.11
CA ARG A 80 -21.46 -9.53 -1.00
C ARG A 80 -22.45 -10.69 -0.89
N ARG A 81 -22.20 -11.65 -0.01
CA ARG A 81 -23.08 -12.79 0.26
C ARG A 81 -23.87 -12.57 1.54
#